data_AF-A0A2X2LMB5-F1
#
_entry.id   AF-A0A2X2LMB5-F1
#
_cell.length_a   1.000
_cell.length_b   1.000
_cell.length_c   1.000
_cell.angle_alpha   90.00
_cell.angle_beta   90.00
_cell.angle_gamma   90.00
#
_symmetry.space_group_name_H-M   'P 1'
#
loop_
_entity.id
_entity.type
_entity.pdbx_description
1 polymer ?
#
loop_
_entity_poly.entity_id
_entity_poly.type
_entity_poly.pdbx_seq_one_letter_code
_entity_poly.pdbx_strand_id
1 'polypeptide(L)'
;MGFQLVGEDNAIITLIFDTLLLLRKDQIVNQELIWFQLFSVVHVLQRNMPELRSNSFKSRDLQAMFCYIHKNIYDPNRLRIQIMAEHFNIANDYLGIYFKRQAGITLREYIQNYRNTLIRQRIATGRVTLKELSLNLG
;
A
#
# COMPACT_ATOMS: atom_id res chain seq x y z
N MET A 1 -9.09 -5.77 -4.96
CA MET A 1 -9.41 -4.35 -5.24
C MET A 1 -8.21 -3.53 -4.82
N GLY A 2 -7.46 -3.03 -5.81
CA GLY A 2 -6.14 -2.42 -5.64
C GLY A 2 -6.19 -0.94 -5.29
N PHE A 3 -5.01 -0.43 -4.91
CA PHE A 3 -4.74 0.98 -4.58
C PHE A 3 -5.28 1.93 -5.64
N GLN A 4 -5.91 3.02 -5.22
CA GLN A 4 -6.47 4.02 -6.13
C GLN A 4 -5.42 5.11 -6.41
N LEU A 5 -4.96 5.17 -7.64
CA LEU A 5 -4.04 6.17 -8.15
C LEU A 5 -4.78 7.51 -8.26
N VAL A 6 -4.16 8.60 -7.80
CA VAL A 6 -4.77 9.92 -7.69
C VAL A 6 -4.57 10.71 -8.99
N GLY A 7 -5.60 11.45 -9.42
CA GLY A 7 -5.50 12.34 -10.58
C GLY A 7 -5.26 11.58 -11.89
N GLU A 8 -4.28 12.04 -12.66
CA GLU A 8 -3.93 11.47 -13.97
C GLU A 8 -3.14 10.15 -13.86
N ASP A 9 -2.73 9.75 -12.66
CA ASP A 9 -1.82 8.62 -12.43
C ASP A 9 -2.40 7.28 -12.89
N ASN A 10 -3.72 7.14 -12.84
CA ASN A 10 -4.41 5.97 -13.38
C ASN A 10 -4.32 5.91 -14.92
N ALA A 11 -4.48 7.06 -15.59
CA ALA A 11 -4.32 7.16 -17.04
C ALA A 11 -2.86 6.93 -17.45
N ILE A 12 -1.91 7.52 -16.71
CA ILE A 12 -0.48 7.33 -16.91
C ILE A 12 -0.11 5.84 -16.80
N ILE A 13 -0.55 5.16 -15.73
CA ILE A 13 -0.26 3.73 -15.56
C ILE A 13 -0.88 2.89 -16.68
N THR A 14 -2.11 3.20 -17.10
CA THR A 14 -2.75 2.51 -18.23
C THR A 14 -1.91 2.65 -19.51
N LEU A 15 -1.46 3.86 -19.84
CA LEU A 15 -0.60 4.11 -21.01
C LEU A 15 0.76 3.40 -20.90
N ILE A 16 1.34 3.35 -19.70
CA ILE A 16 2.60 2.60 -19.46
C ILE A 16 2.37 1.11 -19.69
N PHE A 17 1.26 0.54 -19.22
CA PHE A 17 0.92 -0.87 -19.45
C PHE A 17 0.68 -1.17 -20.93
N ASP A 18 -0.03 -0.30 -21.66
CA ASP A 18 -0.23 -0.45 -23.10
C ASP A 18 1.11 -0.42 -23.84
N THR A 19 2.00 0.49 -23.46
CA THR A 19 3.36 0.57 -23.99
C THR A 19 4.16 -0.71 -23.70
N LEU A 20 4.10 -1.22 -22.46
CA LEU A 20 4.75 -2.49 -22.09
C LEU A 20 4.22 -3.68 -22.91
N LEU A 21 2.91 -3.72 -23.20
CA LEU A 21 2.31 -4.75 -24.03
C LEU A 21 2.82 -4.71 -25.48
N LEU A 22 3.05 -3.51 -26.03
CA LEU A 22 3.66 -3.33 -27.35
C LEU A 22 5.13 -3.77 -27.36
N LEU A 23 5.90 -3.38 -26.35
CA LEU A 23 7.32 -3.70 -26.22
C LEU A 23 7.59 -5.20 -26.03
N ARG A 24 6.62 -5.96 -25.52
CA ARG A 24 6.73 -7.41 -25.31
C ARG A 24 7.06 -8.21 -26.58
N LYS A 25 6.76 -7.68 -27.78
CA LYS A 25 6.98 -8.40 -29.05
C LYS A 25 8.46 -8.77 -29.26
N ASP A 26 9.38 -7.91 -28.85
CA ASP A 26 10.84 -8.13 -28.92
C ASP A 26 11.51 -7.75 -27.59
N GLN A 27 11.39 -8.61 -26.59
CA GLN A 27 11.86 -8.31 -25.23
C GLN A 27 13.36 -8.04 -25.14
N ILE A 28 14.18 -8.65 -26.02
CA ILE A 28 15.63 -8.48 -26.03
C ILE A 28 15.99 -7.08 -26.55
N VAL A 29 15.41 -6.69 -27.69
CA VAL A 29 15.65 -5.36 -28.28
C VAL A 29 15.09 -4.26 -27.39
N ASN A 30 13.93 -4.50 -26.78
CA ASN A 30 13.22 -3.50 -25.97
C ASN A 30 13.57 -3.56 -24.48
N GLN A 31 14.62 -4.30 -24.08
CA GLN A 31 14.93 -4.55 -22.68
C GLN A 31 15.06 -3.27 -21.86
N GLU A 32 15.79 -2.27 -22.37
CA GLU A 32 15.98 -0.99 -21.68
C GLU A 32 14.67 -0.20 -21.55
N LEU A 33 13.85 -0.19 -22.61
CA LEU A 33 12.56 0.50 -22.60
C LEU A 33 11.59 -0.14 -21.60
N ILE A 34 11.56 -1.47 -21.53
CA ILE A 34 10.78 -2.21 -20.52
C ILE A 34 11.25 -1.83 -19.12
N TRP A 35 12.55 -1.74 -18.90
CA TRP A 35 13.13 -1.36 -17.61
C TRP A 35 12.74 0.07 -17.21
N PHE A 36 12.81 1.03 -18.12
CA PHE A 36 12.36 2.40 -17.85
C PHE A 36 10.88 2.47 -17.53
N GLN A 37 10.03 1.72 -18.24
CA GLN A 37 8.60 1.68 -17.93
C GLN A 37 8.32 1.08 -16.55
N LEU A 38 9.03 0.02 -16.15
CA LEU A 38 8.94 -0.52 -14.79
C LEU A 38 9.33 0.51 -13.73
N PHE A 39 10.41 1.26 -13.96
CA PHE A 39 10.80 2.35 -13.07
C PHE A 39 9.74 3.45 -12.97
N SER A 40 9.15 3.84 -14.10
CA SER A 40 8.06 4.84 -14.11
C SER A 40 6.86 4.36 -13.29
N VAL A 41 6.46 3.09 -13.39
CA VAL A 41 5.39 2.51 -12.54
C VAL A 41 5.76 2.61 -11.07
N VAL A 42 7.00 2.25 -10.69
CA VAL A 42 7.47 2.34 -9.30
C VAL A 42 7.38 3.78 -8.78
N HIS A 43 7.78 4.77 -9.57
CA HIS A 43 7.71 6.18 -9.17
C HIS A 43 6.28 6.69 -9.02
N VAL A 44 5.37 6.30 -9.93
CA VAL A 44 3.94 6.62 -9.79
C VAL A 44 3.38 5.97 -8.52
N LEU A 45 3.71 4.71 -8.25
CA LEU A 45 3.29 4.04 -7.01
C LEU A 45 3.81 4.77 -5.76
N GLN A 46 5.09 5.16 -5.73
CA GLN A 46 5.67 5.91 -4.61
C GLN A 46 5.02 7.29 -4.42
N ARG A 47 4.62 7.97 -5.50
CA ARG A 47 3.89 9.25 -5.42
C ARG A 47 2.52 9.07 -4.75
N ASN A 48 1.83 7.97 -5.06
CA ASN A 48 0.51 7.67 -4.52
C ASN A 48 0.53 6.97 -3.15
N MET A 49 1.69 6.45 -2.75
CA MET A 49 1.89 5.71 -1.50
C MET A 49 3.11 6.29 -0.79
N PRO A 50 2.96 7.41 -0.07
CA PRO A 50 4.08 8.04 0.65
C PRO A 50 4.73 7.11 1.69
N GLU A 51 4.06 6.02 2.10
CA GLU A 51 4.65 4.97 2.93
C GLU A 51 5.68 4.11 2.19
N LEU A 52 5.56 3.97 0.86
CA LEU A 52 6.54 3.31 -0.02
C LEU A 52 7.73 4.19 -0.38
N ARG A 53 7.66 5.50 -0.12
CA ARG A 53 8.82 6.39 -0.23
C ARG A 53 9.80 5.97 0.87
N SER A 54 10.75 5.11 0.51
CA SER A 54 11.92 4.85 1.33
C SER A 54 12.71 6.14 1.40
N ASN A 55 12.47 6.95 2.42
CA ASN A 55 13.61 7.66 2.98
C ASN A 55 14.61 6.56 3.34
N SER A 56 15.86 6.71 2.93
CA SER A 56 16.98 5.79 3.14
C SER A 56 17.24 5.43 4.62
N PHE A 57 16.39 5.92 5.52
CA PHE A 57 16.38 5.78 6.97
C PHE A 57 15.25 4.88 7.52
N LYS A 58 14.26 4.46 6.72
CA LYS A 58 13.23 3.53 7.20
C LYS A 58 13.76 2.10 7.13
N SER A 59 13.71 1.38 8.25
CA SER A 59 14.12 -0.03 8.32
C SER A 59 13.27 -0.89 7.36
N ARG A 60 13.89 -1.90 6.75
CA ARG A 60 13.22 -2.92 5.91
C ARG A 60 11.99 -3.51 6.63
N ASP A 61 12.06 -3.62 7.95
CA ASP A 61 10.99 -4.15 8.80
C ASP A 61 9.76 -3.23 8.85
N LEU A 62 9.93 -1.90 8.85
CA LEU A 62 8.78 -0.99 8.82
C LEU A 62 8.02 -1.09 7.48
N GLN A 63 8.73 -1.19 6.37
CA GLN A 63 8.10 -1.36 5.06
C GLN A 63 7.32 -2.69 4.99
N ALA A 64 7.89 -3.76 5.53
CA ALA A 64 7.21 -5.05 5.64
C ALA A 64 5.95 -4.96 6.51
N MET A 65 5.97 -4.17 7.60
CA MET A 65 4.78 -3.89 8.41
C MET A 65 3.68 -3.16 7.64
N PHE A 66 4.01 -2.13 6.85
CA PHE A 66 3.01 -1.46 6.02
C PHE A 66 2.37 -2.42 5.01
N CYS A 67 3.17 -3.23 4.31
CA CYS A 67 2.68 -4.26 3.39
C CYS A 67 1.75 -5.27 4.08
N TYR A 68 2.11 -5.71 5.29
CA TYR A 68 1.28 -6.62 6.09
C TYR A 68 -0.06 -5.98 6.46
N ILE A 69 -0.06 -4.73 6.91
CA ILE A 69 -1.28 -4.00 7.26
C ILE A 69 -2.18 -3.85 6.03
N HIS A 70 -1.63 -3.42 4.90
CA HIS A 70 -2.38 -3.29 3.64
C HIS A 70 -3.02 -4.61 3.20
N LYS A 71 -2.27 -5.72 3.28
CA LYS A 71 -2.75 -7.05 2.90
C LYS A 71 -3.90 -7.53 3.80
N ASN A 72 -3.86 -7.20 5.09
CA ASN A 72 -4.79 -7.74 6.09
C ASN A 72 -5.80 -6.70 6.62
N ILE A 73 -5.97 -5.55 5.96
CA ILE A 73 -6.76 -4.42 6.49
C ILE A 73 -8.22 -4.75 6.81
N TYR A 74 -8.78 -5.74 6.11
CA TYR A 74 -10.15 -6.24 6.27
C TYR A 74 -10.29 -7.40 7.26
N ASP A 75 -9.18 -7.90 7.82
CA ASP A 75 -9.17 -8.96 8.82
C ASP A 75 -8.63 -8.40 10.15
N PRO A 76 -9.50 -7.93 11.05
CA PRO A 76 -9.06 -7.32 12.31
C PRO A 76 -8.32 -8.30 13.22
N ASN A 77 -8.52 -9.61 13.08
CA ASN A 77 -7.81 -10.59 13.89
C ASN A 77 -6.32 -10.61 13.53
N ARG A 78 -6.00 -10.55 12.25
CA ARG A 78 -4.60 -10.49 11.76
C ARG A 78 -3.87 -9.20 12.12
N LEU A 79 -4.60 -8.12 12.40
CA LEU A 79 -4.01 -6.83 12.80
C LEU A 79 -3.82 -6.69 14.32
N ARG A 80 -4.15 -7.73 15.10
CA ARG A 80 -3.90 -7.72 16.55
C ARG A 80 -2.40 -7.67 16.81
N ILE A 81 -2.00 -6.89 17.83
CA ILE A 81 -0.60 -6.73 18.24
C ILE A 81 0.06 -8.10 18.44
N GLN A 82 -0.63 -9.05 19.06
CA GLN A 82 -0.14 -10.42 19.29
C GLN A 82 0.25 -11.15 18.01
N ILE A 83 -0.60 -11.10 16.98
CA ILE A 83 -0.33 -11.78 15.71
C ILE A 83 0.78 -11.06 14.94
N MET A 84 0.76 -9.72 14.94
CA MET A 84 1.80 -8.95 14.25
C MET A 84 3.16 -9.09 14.94
N ALA A 85 3.20 -9.08 16.27
CA ALA A 85 4.40 -9.22 17.08
C ALA A 85 5.09 -10.55 16.79
N GLU A 86 4.33 -11.65 16.79
CA GLU A 86 4.81 -12.97 16.41
C GLU A 86 5.32 -13.00 14.96
N HIS A 87 4.54 -12.47 14.00
CA HIS A 87 4.91 -12.45 12.58
C HIS A 87 6.22 -11.68 12.31
N PHE A 88 6.46 -10.57 13.01
CA PHE A 88 7.66 -9.75 12.85
C PHE A 88 8.79 -10.11 13.81
N ASN A 89 8.61 -11.15 14.64
CA ASN A 89 9.56 -11.54 15.69
C ASN A 89 9.95 -10.37 16.62
N ILE A 90 8.94 -9.61 17.06
CA ILE A 90 9.09 -8.45 17.95
C ILE A 90 8.26 -8.69 19.21
N ALA A 91 8.74 -8.27 20.37
CA ALA A 91 7.98 -8.35 21.61
C ALA A 91 6.65 -7.58 21.51
N ASN A 92 5.58 -8.17 22.03
CA ASN A 92 4.23 -7.59 22.04
C ASN A 92 4.20 -6.12 22.48
N ASP A 93 4.80 -5.84 23.62
CA ASP A 93 4.83 -4.50 24.23
C ASP A 93 5.70 -3.51 23.44
N TYR A 94 6.64 -4.02 22.64
CA TYR A 94 7.57 -3.20 21.87
C TYR A 94 7.04 -2.81 20.49
N LEU A 95 6.22 -3.66 19.86
CA LEU A 95 5.79 -3.44 18.47
C LEU A 95 5.11 -2.07 18.28
N GLY A 96 4.23 -1.67 19.20
CA GLY A 96 3.56 -0.36 19.13
C GLY A 96 4.54 0.82 19.26
N ILE A 97 5.51 0.71 20.16
CA ILE A 97 6.56 1.72 20.40
C ILE A 97 7.46 1.82 19.16
N TYR A 98 7.90 0.68 18.65
CA TYR A 98 8.72 0.57 17.46
C TYR A 98 8.02 1.22 16.26
N PHE A 99 6.77 0.82 15.99
CA PHE A 99 5.99 1.36 14.88
C PHE A 99 5.84 2.88 15.02
N LYS A 100 5.47 3.39 16.21
CA LYS A 100 5.33 4.83 16.45
C LYS A 100 6.65 5.58 16.22
N ARG A 101 7.76 5.05 16.72
CA ARG A 101 9.09 5.65 16.55
C ARG A 101 9.50 5.73 15.08
N GLN A 102 9.19 4.71 14.28
CA GLN A 102 9.61 4.62 12.89
C GLN A 102 8.63 5.31 11.92
N ALA A 103 7.32 5.26 12.19
CA ALA A 103 6.26 5.80 11.35
C ALA A 103 5.80 7.22 11.74
N GLY A 104 6.11 7.67 12.95
CA GLY A 104 5.69 8.97 13.49
C GLY A 104 4.28 9.01 14.08
N ILE A 105 3.49 7.96 13.90
CA ILE A 105 2.12 7.81 14.42
C ILE A 105 1.90 6.40 14.99
N THR A 106 0.93 6.24 15.87
CA THR A 106 0.68 4.92 16.46
C THR A 106 0.16 3.94 15.41
N LEU A 107 0.40 2.64 15.62
CA LEU A 107 -0.12 1.58 14.76
C LEU A 107 -1.66 1.64 14.63
N ARG A 108 -2.35 1.89 15.74
CA ARG A 108 -3.83 2.03 15.76
C ARG A 108 -4.29 3.21 14.91
N GLU A 109 -3.68 4.38 15.07
CA GLU A 109 -4.00 5.57 14.27
C GLU A 109 -3.76 5.31 12.78
N TYR A 110 -2.64 4.67 12.43
CA TYR A 110 -2.33 4.32 11.05
C TYR A 110 -3.39 3.39 10.44
N ILE A 111 -3.73 2.29 11.13
CA ILE A 111 -4.77 1.35 10.68
C ILE A 111 -6.10 2.08 10.48
N GLN A 112 -6.51 2.92 11.44
CA GLN A 112 -7.77 3.65 11.35
C GLN A 112 -7.79 4.65 10.20
N ASN A 113 -6.71 5.42 10.03
CA ASN A 113 -6.58 6.38 8.93
C ASN A 113 -6.63 5.67 7.58
N TYR A 114 -5.98 4.52 7.47
CA TYR A 114 -5.98 3.72 6.26
C TYR A 114 -7.38 3.15 5.94
N ARG A 115 -8.10 2.59 6.95
CA ARG A 115 -9.50 2.17 6.79
C ARG A 115 -10.39 3.32 6.31
N ASN A 116 -10.26 4.50 6.93
CA ASN A 116 -11.01 5.69 6.54
C ASN A 116 -10.72 6.09 5.09
N THR A 117 -9.47 6.00 4.65
CA THR A 117 -9.09 6.25 3.25
C THR A 117 -9.76 5.24 2.31
N LEU A 118 -9.76 3.95 2.64
CA LEU A 118 -10.45 2.93 1.84
C LEU A 118 -11.97 3.14 1.79
N ILE A 119 -12.58 3.57 2.89
CA ILE A 119 -14.01 3.94 2.94
C ILE A 119 -14.30 5.10 1.99
N ARG A 120 -13.53 6.20 2.08
CA ARG A 120 -13.69 7.35 1.19
C ARG A 120 -13.56 6.95 -0.28
N GLN A 121 -12.58 6.10 -0.60
CA GLN A 121 -12.37 5.58 -1.96
C GLN A 121 -13.57 4.76 -2.47
N ARG A 122 -14.14 3.89 -1.64
CA ARG A 122 -15.32 3.08 -2.01
C ARG A 122 -16.57 3.93 -2.24
N ILE A 123 -16.77 4.96 -1.42
CA ILE A 123 -17.88 5.91 -1.59
C ILE A 123 -17.71 6.68 -2.91
N ALA A 124 -16.51 7.19 -3.20
CA ALA A 124 -16.23 7.95 -4.42
C ALA A 124 -16.40 7.12 -5.71
N THR A 125 -16.23 5.79 -5.64
CA THR A 125 -16.37 4.88 -6.78
C THR A 125 -17.78 4.30 -6.94
N GLY A 126 -18.74 4.71 -6.10
CA GLY A 126 -20.16 4.33 -6.21
C GLY A 126 -20.48 2.86 -5.90
N ARG A 127 -19.56 2.12 -5.25
CA ARG A 127 -19.67 0.65 -5.11
C ARG A 127 -20.35 0.15 -3.83
N VAL A 128 -20.63 0.98 -2.81
CA VAL A 128 -21.15 0.50 -1.52
C VAL A 128 -21.91 1.60 -0.74
N THR A 129 -23.02 1.27 -0.08
CA THR A 129 -23.75 2.18 0.82
C THR A 129 -23.10 2.20 2.23
N LEU A 130 -23.10 3.36 2.91
CA LEU A 130 -22.53 3.59 4.26
C LEU A 130 -22.80 2.45 5.28
N LYS A 131 -23.97 1.82 5.19
CA LYS A 131 -24.44 0.76 6.11
C LYS A 131 -23.63 -0.55 6.02
N GLU A 132 -23.10 -0.90 4.85
CA GLU A 132 -22.29 -2.11 4.65
C GLU A 132 -20.80 -1.90 5.00
N LEU A 133 -20.35 -0.64 5.03
CA LEU A 133 -18.98 -0.26 5.37
C LEU A 133 -18.72 -0.32 6.88
N SER A 134 -19.71 0.04 7.71
CA SER A 134 -19.60 -0.06 9.18
C SER A 134 -19.53 -1.50 9.70
N LEU A 135 -20.11 -2.46 8.96
CA LEU A 135 -20.15 -3.86 9.39
C LEU A 135 -18.81 -4.60 9.16
N ASN A 136 -18.03 -4.19 8.16
CA ASN A 136 -16.80 -4.89 7.74
C ASN A 136 -15.50 -4.28 8.29
N LEU A 137 -15.56 -3.07 8.87
CA LEU A 137 -14.38 -2.32 9.30
C LEU A 137 -14.42 -1.88 10.78
N GLY A 138 -15.44 -2.34 11.52
CA GLY A 138 -15.54 -2.23 12.98
C GLY A 138 -14.46 -3.02 13.70
#